data_AF-A0A352NLP7-F1
#
_entry.id   AF-A0A352NLP7-F1
#
_cell.length_a   1.000
_cell.length_b   1.000
_cell.length_c   1.000
_cell.angle_alpha   90.00
_cell.angle_beta   90.00
_cell.angle_gamma   90.00
#
_symmetry.space_group_name_H-M   'P 1'
#
loop_
_entity.id
_entity.type
_entity.pdbx_description
1 polymer ?
#
loop_
_entity_poly.entity_id
_entity_poly.type
_entity_poly.pdbx_seq_one_letter_code
_entity_poly.pdbx_strand_id
1 'polypeptide(L)'
;PDPACEYLLGEQDFVFITATSLINKTLPRLLELSRGAVNVLVGPSTPLSPIFFKYGVETLAGLVVVEPSGFWRTVQEGGRMEIFNNGGQMVRVSRNDVL
;
A
#
# COMPACT_ATOMS: atom_id res chain seq x y z
N PRO A 1 -14.21 8.95 -10.37
CA PRO A 1 -12.98 9.75 -10.59
C PRO A 1 -12.35 10.08 -9.23
N ASP A 2 -11.11 10.57 -9.21
CA ASP A 2 -10.36 10.86 -7.98
C ASP A 2 -11.03 11.87 -7.02
N PRO A 3 -11.71 12.97 -7.45
CA PRO A 3 -12.32 13.90 -6.51
C PRO A 3 -13.52 13.34 -5.75
N ALA A 4 -14.06 12.19 -6.18
CA ALA A 4 -15.17 11.54 -5.47
C ALA A 4 -14.76 11.09 -4.05
N CYS A 5 -13.46 10.96 -3.75
CA CYS A 5 -12.97 10.61 -2.43
C CYS A 5 -13.45 11.59 -1.34
N GLU A 6 -13.63 12.87 -1.67
CA GLU A 6 -14.10 13.92 -0.75
C GLU A 6 -15.53 13.69 -0.24
N TYR A 7 -16.33 12.92 -0.99
CA TYR A 7 -17.73 12.65 -0.67
C TYR A 7 -17.94 11.25 -0.14
N LEU A 8 -17.09 10.29 -0.52
CA LEU A 8 -17.31 8.87 -0.26
C LEU A 8 -16.51 8.33 0.92
N LEU A 9 -15.25 8.75 1.10
CA LEU A 9 -14.34 8.09 2.05
C LEU A 9 -14.75 8.25 3.51
N GLY A 10 -15.41 9.36 3.87
CA GLY A 10 -15.86 9.63 5.24
C GLY A 10 -16.96 8.68 5.74
N GLU A 11 -17.61 7.94 4.83
CA GLU A 11 -18.74 7.04 5.14
C GLU A 11 -18.34 5.55 5.11
N GLN A 12 -17.07 5.23 4.85
CA GLN A 12 -16.63 3.84 4.68
C GLN A 12 -16.12 3.21 5.97
N ASP A 13 -16.40 1.92 6.16
CA ASP A 13 -15.83 1.13 7.25
C ASP A 13 -14.40 0.65 6.95
N PHE A 14 -14.09 0.42 5.66
CA PHE A 14 -12.79 -0.06 5.18
C PHE A 14 -12.34 0.73 3.95
N VAL A 15 -11.07 1.13 3.92
CA VAL A 15 -10.49 1.84 2.78
C VAL A 15 -9.15 1.23 2.39
N PHE A 16 -9.07 0.74 1.16
CA PHE A 16 -7.84 0.24 0.55
C PHE A 16 -7.21 1.34 -0.29
N ILE A 17 -6.06 1.83 0.16
CA ILE A 17 -5.34 2.94 -0.47
C ILE A 17 -4.13 2.38 -1.20
N THR A 18 -4.00 2.65 -2.50
CA THR A 18 -2.77 2.33 -3.24
C THR A 18 -1.56 3.05 -2.64
N ALA A 19 -0.43 2.38 -2.50
CA ALA A 19 0.82 2.99 -2.05
C ALA A 19 1.39 4.02 -3.04
N THR A 20 0.94 4.01 -4.30
CA THR A 20 1.25 5.09 -5.26
C THR A 20 0.68 6.44 -4.82
N SER A 21 -0.27 6.47 -3.89
CA SER A 21 -0.75 7.71 -3.26
C SER A 21 0.34 8.45 -2.47
N LEU A 22 1.38 7.75 -2.01
CA LEU A 22 2.58 8.35 -1.40
C LEU A 22 3.43 9.08 -2.45
N ILE A 23 3.50 8.52 -3.67
CA ILE A 23 4.28 9.06 -4.78
C ILE A 23 3.60 10.33 -5.32
N ASN A 24 2.30 10.26 -5.60
CA ASN A 24 1.52 11.38 -6.14
C ASN A 24 0.99 12.36 -5.08
N LYS A 25 1.38 12.18 -3.81
CA LYS A 25 1.12 13.11 -2.67
C LYS A 25 -0.34 13.22 -2.23
N THR A 26 -1.18 12.25 -2.57
CA THR A 26 -2.59 12.21 -2.13
C THR A 26 -2.79 11.49 -0.81
N LEU A 27 -1.83 10.64 -0.37
CA LEU A 27 -1.97 9.80 0.84
C LEU A 27 -2.44 10.56 2.09
N PRO A 28 -1.85 11.72 2.48
CA PRO A 28 -2.28 12.40 3.71
C PRO A 28 -3.75 12.82 3.68
N ARG A 29 -4.25 13.31 2.53
CA ARG A 29 -5.65 13.72 2.39
C ARG A 29 -6.58 12.51 2.45
N LEU A 30 -6.21 11.41 1.79
CA LEU A 30 -7.00 10.19 1.80
C LEU A 30 -7.14 9.62 3.22
N LEU A 31 -6.04 9.57 3.99
CA LEU A 31 -6.04 9.12 5.39
C LEU A 31 -6.87 10.04 6.29
N GLU A 32 -6.84 11.35 6.07
CA GLU A 32 -7.66 12.31 6.81
C GLU A 32 -9.16 12.10 6.54
N LEU A 33 -9.53 11.91 5.28
CA LEU A 33 -10.91 11.65 4.87
C LEU A 33 -11.44 10.31 5.42
N SER A 34 -10.60 9.28 5.44
CA SER A 34 -10.95 7.93 5.91
C SER A 34 -10.51 7.65 7.34
N ARG A 35 -10.34 8.68 8.19
CA ARG A 35 -9.87 8.53 9.58
C ARG A 35 -10.75 7.64 10.47
N GLY A 36 -12.03 7.47 10.10
CA GLY A 36 -12.98 6.59 10.80
C GLY A 36 -12.97 5.14 10.30
N ALA A 37 -12.25 4.85 9.21
CA ALA A 37 -12.20 3.55 8.57
C ALA A 37 -10.98 2.73 9.01
N VAL A 38 -11.03 1.43 8.77
CA VAL A 38 -9.84 0.57 8.77
C VAL A 38 -9.08 0.80 7.46
N ASN A 39 -7.96 1.51 7.56
CA ASN A 39 -7.13 1.87 6.41
C ASN A 39 -6.06 0.81 6.12
N VAL A 40 -6.02 0.32 4.88
CA VAL A 40 -5.01 -0.60 4.38
C VAL A 40 -4.21 0.07 3.27
N LEU A 41 -2.89 0.19 3.44
CA LEU A 41 -2.00 0.68 2.39
C LEU A 41 -1.52 -0.51 1.55
N VAL A 42 -1.79 -0.49 0.24
CA VAL A 42 -1.66 -1.66 -0.63
C VAL A 42 -0.76 -1.40 -1.83
N GLY A 43 0.04 -2.40 -2.17
CA GLY A 43 0.74 -2.52 -3.45
C GLY A 43 2.26 -2.63 -3.28
N PRO A 44 3.00 -2.97 -4.36
CA PRO A 44 4.45 -3.16 -4.30
C PRO A 44 5.23 -1.94 -3.80
N SER A 45 4.68 -0.73 -3.98
CA SER A 45 5.29 0.51 -3.50
C SER A 45 5.06 0.80 -2.01
N THR A 46 4.36 -0.07 -1.26
CA THR A 46 4.08 0.10 0.16
C THR A 46 5.38 -0.02 0.96
N PRO A 47 5.88 1.04 1.61
CA PRO A 47 7.02 0.90 2.50
C PRO A 47 6.57 0.15 3.76
N LEU A 48 7.26 -0.95 4.08
CA LEU A 48 6.95 -1.79 5.25
C LEU A 48 7.51 -1.17 6.55
N SER A 49 7.18 0.09 6.80
CA SER A 49 7.62 0.84 7.97
C SER A 49 6.49 1.00 8.97
N PRO A 50 6.68 0.64 10.26
CA PRO A 50 5.63 0.76 11.28
C PRO A 50 5.23 2.22 11.58
N ILE A 51 5.97 3.21 11.05
CA ILE A 51 5.62 4.62 11.21
C ILE A 51 4.22 4.95 10.68
N PHE A 52 3.77 4.25 9.63
CA PHE A 52 2.44 4.47 9.04
C PHE A 52 1.30 4.16 10.01
N PHE A 53 1.51 3.29 11.00
CA PHE A 53 0.51 3.02 12.03
C PHE A 53 0.23 4.26 12.89
N LYS A 54 1.23 5.13 13.10
CA LYS A 54 1.02 6.41 13.79
C LYS A 54 0.16 7.40 12.99
N TYR A 55 0.01 7.18 11.68
CA TYR A 55 -0.72 8.04 10.75
C TYR A 55 -2.08 7.46 10.34
N GLY A 56 -2.63 6.51 11.09
CA GLY A 56 -3.98 6.00 10.85
C GLY A 56 -4.09 4.84 9.85
N VAL A 57 -2.96 4.29 9.39
CA VAL A 57 -2.94 2.99 8.70
C VAL A 57 -3.08 1.88 9.72
N GLU A 58 -3.83 0.83 9.39
CA GLU A 58 -3.99 -0.37 10.22
C GLU A 58 -3.17 -1.54 9.67
N THR A 59 -3.05 -1.64 8.35
CA THR A 59 -2.32 -2.74 7.70
C THR A 59 -1.52 -2.24 6.49
N LEU A 60 -0.29 -2.75 6.38
CA LEU A 60 0.61 -2.57 5.25
C LEU A 60 0.63 -3.86 4.43
N ALA A 61 0.07 -3.82 3.21
CA ALA A 61 0.06 -4.92 2.26
C ALA A 61 1.04 -4.61 1.12
N GLY A 62 2.27 -5.08 1.27
CA GLY A 62 3.40 -4.75 0.39
C GLY A 62 4.02 -5.95 -0.30
N LEU A 63 5.24 -5.75 -0.78
CA LEU A 63 6.04 -6.77 -1.44
C LEU A 63 7.47 -6.72 -0.91
N VAL A 64 8.06 -7.90 -0.70
CA VAL A 64 9.50 -8.06 -0.46
C VAL A 64 10.13 -8.80 -1.63
N VAL A 65 11.33 -8.40 -2.02
CA VAL A 65 12.10 -9.08 -3.06
C VAL A 65 12.93 -10.18 -2.39
N VAL A 66 12.59 -11.43 -2.67
CA VAL A 66 13.25 -12.62 -2.13
C VAL A 66 14.25 -13.24 -3.11
N GLU A 67 14.07 -13.01 -4.41
CA GLU A 67 15.02 -13.40 -5.45
C GLU A 67 15.33 -12.17 -6.31
N PRO A 68 16.42 -11.44 -6.02
CA PRO A 68 16.70 -10.16 -6.67
C PRO A 68 16.96 -10.26 -8.17
N SER A 69 17.64 -11.28 -8.67
CA SER A 69 18.12 -11.30 -10.05
C SER A 69 16.97 -11.40 -11.06
N GLY A 70 16.05 -12.33 -10.85
CA GLY A 70 14.84 -12.49 -11.64
C GLY A 70 13.87 -11.31 -11.48
N PHE A 71 13.76 -10.76 -10.27
CA PHE A 71 12.91 -9.59 -10.03
C PHE A 71 13.40 -8.38 -10.82
N TRP A 72 14.69 -8.06 -10.71
CA TRP A 72 15.30 -6.95 -11.43
C TRP A 72 15.19 -7.09 -12.94
N ARG A 73 15.45 -8.29 -13.47
CA ARG A 73 15.29 -8.57 -14.90
C ARG A 73 13.86 -8.31 -15.36
N THR A 74 12.89 -8.82 -14.61
CA THR A 74 11.47 -8.64 -14.92
C THR A 74 11.08 -7.16 -14.93
N VAL A 75 11.55 -6.38 -13.95
CA VAL A 75 11.31 -4.93 -13.90
C VAL A 75 11.94 -4.22 -15.10
N GLN A 76 13.17 -4.57 -15.48
CA GLN A 76 13.87 -3.99 -16.65
C GLN A 76 13.15 -4.28 -17.97
N GLU A 77 12.51 -5.45 -18.08
CA GLU A 77 11.73 -5.86 -19.26
C GLU A 77 10.31 -5.26 -19.28
N GLY A 78 9.93 -4.46 -18.27
CA GLY A 78 8.61 -3.85 -18.16
C GLY A 78 7.52 -4.79 -17.64
N GLY A 79 7.91 -5.91 -17.03
CA GLY A 79 7.00 -6.88 -16.42
C GLY A 79 6.17 -6.23 -15.30
N ARG A 80 4.89 -6.63 -15.23
CA ARG A 80 3.92 -6.11 -14.28
C ARG A 80 3.57 -7.19 -13.26
N MET A 81 2.77 -8.17 -13.65
CA MET A 81 2.36 -9.25 -12.74
C MET A 81 3.43 -10.34 -12.63
N GLU A 82 4.34 -10.39 -13.59
CA GLU A 82 5.45 -11.32 -13.64
C GLU A 82 6.40 -11.14 -12.45
N ILE A 83 6.46 -9.94 -11.87
CA ILE A 83 7.30 -9.66 -10.69
C ILE A 83 6.95 -10.56 -9.50
N PHE A 84 5.70 -11.02 -9.40
CA PHE A 84 5.24 -11.93 -8.34
C PHE A 84 5.69 -13.38 -8.55
N ASN A 85 5.92 -13.77 -9.80
CA ASN A 85 6.43 -15.10 -10.14
C ASN A 85 7.96 -15.13 -10.15
N ASN A 86 8.59 -13.97 -10.33
CA ASN A 86 10.02 -13.81 -10.49
C ASN A 86 10.63 -13.08 -9.30
N GLY A 87 10.48 -13.62 -8.09
CA GLY A 87 11.21 -13.17 -6.91
C GLY A 87 10.52 -12.12 -6.03
N GLY A 88 9.30 -11.68 -6.37
CA GLY A 88 8.48 -10.81 -5.53
C GLY A 88 7.51 -11.62 -4.66
N GLN A 89 7.60 -11.47 -3.35
CA GLN A 89 6.68 -12.10 -2.41
C GLN A 89 5.77 -11.06 -1.77
N MET A 90 4.45 -11.24 -1.89
CA MET A 90 3.47 -10.41 -1.17
C MET A 90 3.55 -10.68 0.32
N VAL A 91 3.54 -9.60 1.11
CA VAL A 91 3.56 -9.67 2.57
C VAL A 91 2.55 -8.71 3.16
N ARG A 92 2.10 -9.02 4.37
CA ARG A 92 1.20 -8.19 5.16
C ARG A 92 1.80 -7.98 6.54
N VAL A 93 1.80 -6.74 7.01
CA VAL A 93 2.12 -6.38 8.40
C VAL A 93 0.97 -5.53 8.94
N SER A 94 0.31 -6.01 9.97
CA SER A 94 -0.77 -5.30 10.67
C SER A 94 -0.23 -4.68 11.95
N ARG A 95 -0.91 -3.62 12.45
CA ARG A 95 -0.49 -2.90 13.67
C ARG A 95 -0.26 -3.85 14.86
N ASN A 96 -1.17 -4.79 15.07
CA ASN A 96 -1.11 -5.78 16.15
C ASN A 96 0.00 -6.84 15.97
N ASP A 97 0.65 -6.92 14.81
CA ASP A 97 1.78 -7.83 14.61
C ASP A 97 3.08 -7.27 15.22
N VAL A 98 3.14 -5.96 15.52
CA VAL A 98 4.37 -5.26 15.92
C VAL A 98 4.24 -4.34 17.15
N LEU A 99 3.03 -4.11 17.66
CA LEU A 99 2.73 -3.35 18.86
C LEU A 99 1.92 -4.20 19.84
#